data_AF-A0A848ZGI3-F1
#
_entry.id   AF-A0A848ZGI3-F1
#
_cell.length_a   1.000
_cell.length_b   1.000
_cell.length_c   1.000
_cell.angle_alpha   90.00
_cell.angle_beta   90.00
_cell.angle_gamma   90.00
#
_symmetry.space_group_name_H-M   'P 1'
#
loop_
_entity.id
_entity.type
_entity.pdbx_description
1 polymer ?
#
loop_
_entity_poly.entity_id
_entity_poly.type
_entity_poly.pdbx_seq_one_letter_code
_entity_poly.pdbx_strand_id
1 'polypeptide(L)'
;MKCPYCSKIDNKVIDSRLSKDGRMIRRRRECIACERRFTTYEKLEEVLPMVIKKDGRREPFSREKIIGGMKKACQKLPISITQIEE
;
A
#
# COMPACT_ATOMS: atom_id res chain seq x y z
N MET A 1 -10.68 12.25 9.05
CA MET A 1 -10.99 10.81 9.09
C MET A 1 -12.42 10.62 9.55
N LYS A 2 -13.24 9.82 8.86
CA LYS A 2 -14.65 9.62 9.24
C LYS A 2 -14.75 8.59 10.37
N CYS A 3 -15.53 8.89 11.41
CA CYS A 3 -15.75 7.97 12.53
C CYS A 3 -16.51 6.71 12.04
N PRO A 4 -16.03 5.49 12.29
CA PRO A 4 -16.69 4.27 11.82
C PRO A 4 -18.00 3.96 12.57
N TYR A 5 -18.26 4.62 13.70
CA TYR A 5 -19.44 4.36 14.54
C TYR A 5 -20.60 5.32 14.28
N CYS A 6 -20.32 6.61 14.08
CA CYS A 6 -21.36 7.64 13.93
C CYS A 6 -21.22 8.46 12.64
N SER A 7 -20.25 8.14 11.77
CA SER A 7 -20.04 8.79 10.48
C SER A 7 -19.70 10.29 10.50
N LYS A 8 -19.50 10.91 11.68
CA LYS A 8 -19.03 12.30 11.81
C LYS A 8 -17.53 12.41 11.52
N ILE A 9 -17.09 13.60 11.11
CA ILE A 9 -15.70 13.86 10.68
C ILE A 9 -14.84 14.35 11.86
N ASP A 10 -15.45 14.92 12.89
CA ASP A 10 -14.74 15.51 14.03
C ASP A 10 -14.18 14.42 14.96
N ASN A 11 -12.85 14.39 15.06
CA ASN A 11 -12.09 13.54 15.98
C ASN A 11 -10.74 14.17 16.29
N LYS A 12 -10.21 13.83 17.47
CA LYS A 12 -8.87 14.21 17.91
C LYS A 12 -7.93 13.00 17.87
N VAL A 13 -6.65 13.25 17.58
CA VAL A 13 -5.59 12.23 17.67
C VAL A 13 -5.12 12.15 19.13
N ILE A 14 -5.10 10.95 19.70
CA ILE A 14 -4.66 10.69 21.09
C ILE A 14 -3.23 10.18 21.12
N ASP A 15 -2.88 9.26 20.22
CA ASP A 15 -1.59 8.56 20.21
C ASP A 15 -1.18 8.33 18.76
N SER A 16 0.10 8.54 18.45
CA SER A 16 0.67 8.37 17.11
C SER A 16 1.96 7.58 17.22
N ARG A 17 2.05 6.45 16.50
CA ARG A 17 3.22 5.57 16.49
C ARG A 17 3.61 5.23 15.06
N LEU A 18 4.92 5.15 14.81
CA LEU A 18 5.46 4.57 13.58
C LEU A 18 5.36 3.05 13.65
N SER A 19 5.05 2.41 12.52
CA SER A 19 5.17 0.96 12.36
C SER A 19 6.64 0.53 12.42
N LYS A 20 6.91 -0.74 12.74
CA LYS A 20 8.27 -1.29 12.86
C LYS A 20 9.12 -1.05 11.61
N ASP A 21 8.49 -1.09 10.44
CA ASP A 21 9.17 -0.92 9.15
C ASP A 21 9.27 0.56 8.70
N GLY A 22 8.80 1.51 9.52
CA GLY A 22 8.82 2.96 9.23
C GLY A 22 7.88 3.43 8.13
N ARG A 23 7.25 2.53 7.37
CA ARG A 23 6.41 2.85 6.19
C ARG A 23 4.97 3.26 6.50
N MET A 24 4.53 3.14 7.75
CA MET A 24 3.15 3.38 8.14
C MET A 24 3.08 4.08 9.49
N ILE A 25 2.11 4.97 9.66
CA ILE A 25 1.81 5.65 10.92
C ILE A 25 0.47 5.12 11.44
N ARG A 26 0.49 4.55 12.63
CA ARG A 26 -0.72 4.15 13.36
C ARG A 26 -1.14 5.30 14.27
N ARG A 27 -2.36 5.82 14.08
CA ARG A 27 -2.94 6.86 14.94
C ARG A 27 -4.17 6.34 15.66
N ARG A 28 -4.21 6.48 16.99
CA ARG A 28 -5.43 6.28 17.80
C ARG A 28 -6.19 7.59 17.85
N ARG A 29 -7.46 7.57 17.46
CA ARG A 29 -8.35 8.74 17.38
C ARG A 29 -9.54 8.55 18.32
N GLU A 30 -10.10 9.64 18.82
CA GLU A 30 -11.34 9.69 19.58
C GLU A 30 -12.34 10.60 18.87
N CYS A 31 -13.55 10.09 18.62
CA CYS A 31 -14.60 10.88 18.01
C CYS A 31 -15.17 11.88 19.02
N ILE A 32 -15.34 13.13 18.60
CA ILE A 32 -15.89 14.18 19.48
C ILE A 32 -17.41 14.04 19.63
N ALA A 33 -18.10 13.43 18.66
CA ALA A 33 -19.55 13.30 18.67
C ALA A 33 -20.08 12.08 19.46
N CYS A 34 -19.32 10.98 19.52
CA CYS A 34 -19.77 9.76 20.21
C CYS A 34 -18.75 9.19 21.19
N GLU A 35 -17.63 9.90 21.42
CA GLU A 35 -16.57 9.58 22.39
C GLU A 35 -15.85 8.23 22.19
N ARG A 36 -16.24 7.48 21.15
CA ARG A 36 -15.62 6.19 20.82
C ARG A 36 -14.25 6.39 20.20
N ARG A 37 -13.36 5.45 20.51
CA ARG A 37 -11.99 5.41 20.00
C ARG A 37 -11.87 4.45 18.83
N PHE A 38 -11.08 4.83 17.84
CA PHE A 38 -10.75 4.00 16.68
C PHE A 38 -9.29 4.21 16.25
N THR A 39 -8.75 3.28 15.47
CA THR A 39 -7.36 3.35 14.98
C THR A 39 -7.37 3.57 13.48
N THR A 40 -6.51 4.47 13.00
CA THR A 40 -6.24 4.67 11.57
C THR A 40 -4.80 4.33 11.25
N TYR A 41 -4.60 3.73 10.08
CA TYR A 41 -3.28 3.46 9.53
C TYR A 41 -3.10 4.38 8.34
N GLU A 42 -2.12 5.26 8.43
CA GLU A 42 -1.73 6.15 7.35
C GLU A 42 -0.47 5.56 6.73
N LYS A 43 -0.50 5.37 5.41
CA LYS A 43 0.62 4.88 4.63
C LYS A 43 0.81 5.81 3.44
N LEU A 44 2.03 5.89 2.94
CA LEU A 44 2.28 6.59 1.69
C LEU A 44 1.53 5.85 0.58
N GLU A 45 0.67 6.58 -0.14
CA GLU A 45 0.01 6.04 -1.31
C GLU A 45 0.97 6.16 -2.49
N GLU A 46 1.61 5.05 -2.84
CA GLU A 46 2.46 4.98 -4.02
C GLU A 46 1.55 4.98 -5.26
N VAL A 47 1.41 6.14 -5.90
CA VAL A 47 0.77 6.24 -7.21
C VAL A 47 1.75 5.73 -8.25
N LEU A 48 1.64 4.44 -8.56
CA LEU A 48 2.44 3.79 -9.60
C LEU A 48 1.96 4.25 -11.00
N PRO A 49 2.87 4.43 -11.97
CA PRO A 49 2.50 4.90 -13.30
C PRO A 49 1.64 3.88 -14.07
N MET A 50 0.85 4.37 -15.01
CA MET A 50 0.22 3.53 -16.03
C MET A 50 1.23 3.21 -17.13
N VAL A 51 1.38 1.94 -17.47
CA VAL A 51 2.25 1.49 -18.56
C VAL A 51 1.44 1.27 -19.83
N ILE A 52 1.97 1.70 -20.97
CA ILE A 52 1.42 1.41 -22.30
C ILE A 52 2.12 0.14 -22.82
N LYS A 53 1.34 -0.92 -23.03
CA LYS A 53 1.84 -2.17 -23.61
C LYS A 53 2.07 -2.02 -25.11
N LYS A 54 2.82 -2.97 -25.70
CA LYS A 54 3.10 -3.00 -27.14
C LYS A 54 1.83 -3.04 -28.01
N ASP A 55 0.74 -3.57 -27.48
CA ASP A 55 -0.58 -3.62 -28.13
C ASP A 55 -1.45 -2.37 -27.86
N GLY A 56 -0.89 -1.33 -27.26
CA GLY A 56 -1.57 -0.06 -26.98
C GLY A 56 -2.41 -0.05 -25.69
N ARG A 57 -2.57 -1.19 -25.00
CA ARG A 57 -3.34 -1.25 -23.76
C ARG A 57 -2.64 -0.51 -22.62
N ARG A 58 -3.40 0.24 -21.83
CA ARG A 58 -2.93 0.89 -20.59
C ARG A 58 -3.26 0.00 -19.40
N GLU A 59 -2.26 -0.33 -18.61
CA GLU A 59 -2.45 -1.06 -17.35
C GLU A 59 -1.64 -0.40 -16.22
N PRO A 60 -2.07 -0.51 -14.95
CA PRO A 60 -1.24 -0.06 -13.84
C PRO A 60 0.06 -0.87 -13.80
N PHE A 61 1.16 -0.19 -13.49
CA PHE A 61 2.44 -0.86 -13.26
C PHE A 61 2.30 -1.89 -12.13
N SER A 62 2.77 -3.11 -12.38
CA SER A 62 2.80 -4.21 -11.42
C SER A 62 4.16 -4.89 -11.48
N ARG A 63 4.91 -4.79 -10.38
CA ARG A 63 6.23 -5.45 -10.23
C ARG A 63 6.10 -6.97 -10.40
N GLU A 64 5.04 -7.55 -9.86
CA GLU A 64 4.75 -8.99 -9.94
C GLU A 64 4.59 -9.48 -11.38
N LYS A 65 3.92 -8.70 -12.26
CA LYS A 65 3.81 -9.01 -13.68
C LYS A 65 5.18 -9.04 -14.37
N ILE A 66 6.07 -8.10 -14.03
CA ILE A 66 7.42 -8.03 -14.58
C ILE A 66 8.23 -9.24 -14.14
N ILE A 67 8.26 -9.53 -12.84
CA ILE A 67 8.95 -10.71 -12.28
C ILE A 67 8.42 -11.99 -12.91
N GLY A 68 7.10 -12.14 -13.07
CA GLY A 68 6.50 -13.29 -13.74
C GLY A 68 6.94 -13.44 -15.20
N GLY A 69 7.08 -12.33 -15.93
CA GLY A 69 7.64 -12.31 -17.28
C GLY A 69 9.11 -12.71 -17.31
N MET A 70 9.92 -12.19 -16.39
CA MET A 70 11.34 -12.54 -16.26
C MET A 70 11.54 -14.02 -15.91
N LYS A 71 10.75 -14.56 -14.96
CA LYS A 71 10.79 -15.99 -14.59
C LYS A 71 10.50 -16.89 -15.80
N LYS A 72 9.53 -16.52 -16.65
CA LYS A 72 9.22 -17.25 -17.89
C LYS A 72 10.37 -17.15 -18.90
N ALA A 73 10.94 -15.97 -19.08
CA ALA A 73 12.05 -15.75 -20.02
C ALA A 73 13.34 -16.45 -19.60
N CYS A 74 13.59 -16.53 -18.29
CA CYS A 74 14.78 -17.16 -17.71
C CYS A 74 14.61 -18.64 -17.41
N GLN A 75 13.52 -19.26 -17.86
CA GLN A 75 13.27 -20.67 -17.60
C GLN A 75 14.35 -21.54 -18.26
N LYS A 76 14.96 -22.44 -17.47
CA LYS A 76 16.09 -23.31 -17.87
C LYS A 76 17.40 -22.58 -18.16
N LEU A 77 17.51 -21.28 -17.84
CA LEU A 77 18.78 -20.57 -17.81
C LEU A 77 19.42 -20.69 -16.42
N PRO A 78 20.76 -20.60 -16.31
CA PRO A 78 21.47 -20.63 -15.03
C PRO A 78 21.35 -19.28 -14.31
N ILE A 79 20.12 -18.82 -14.07
CA ILE A 79 19.80 -17.56 -13.37
C ILE A 79 19.01 -17.93 -12.12
N SER A 80 19.45 -17.48 -10.95
CA SER A 80 18.77 -17.79 -9.70
C SER A 80 17.48 -16.96 -9.55
N ILE A 81 16.53 -17.46 -8.75
CA ILE A 81 15.31 -16.70 -8.43
C ILE A 81 15.66 -15.41 -7.68
N THR A 82 16.68 -15.44 -6.82
CA THR A 82 17.16 -14.26 -6.10
C THR A 82 17.62 -13.16 -7.05
N GLN A 83 18.36 -13.50 -8.11
CA GLN A 83 18.78 -12.53 -9.15
C GLN A 83 17.61 -11.93 -9.95
N ILE A 84 16.45 -12.58 -9.98
CA ILE A 84 15.25 -12.08 -10.65
C ILE A 84 14.39 -11.19 -9.72
N GLU A 85 14.48 -11.41 -8.40
CA GLU A 85 13.63 -10.75 -7.40
C GLU A 85 14.29 -9.55 -6.71
N GLU A 86 15.62 -9.42 -6.77
CA GLU A 86 16.36 -8.19 -6.43
C GLU A 86 16.02 -7.05 -7.41
#